data_AF-A0A9E3TJ10-F1
#
_entry.id   AF-A0A9E3TJ10-F1
#
_cell.length_a   1.000
_cell.length_b   1.000
_cell.length_c   1.000
_cell.angle_alpha   90.00
_cell.angle_beta   90.00
_cell.angle_gamma   90.00
#
_symmetry.space_group_name_H-M   'P 1'
#
loop_
_entity.id
_entity.type
_entity.pdbx_description
1 polymer ?
#
loop_
_entity_poly.entity_id
_entity_poly.type
_entity_poly.pdbx_seq_one_letter_code
_entity_poly.pdbx_strand_id
1 'polypeptide(L)'
;MSYENPYQAPQSDAAIQAEFADGGLWQSGKLLVMRKDAPLPARCVKSNVPTERRLKRNLIWHHPAVYLALLANLIIYAILALCLQKKATIHIGLSDEWFWKRRRAILIGWGSVFLSIGLFTVAAIGLDSNNGFGWLMLLAAIWFLAGIIYGLTASRMVVATRIDDRYVWLKGVGREFLAELPYWPN
;
A
#
# COMPACT_ATOMS: atom_id res chain seq x y z
N MET A 1 -48.06 22.91 2.77
CA MET A 1 -46.83 23.36 3.45
C MET A 1 -45.83 22.23 3.32
N SER A 2 -44.81 22.41 2.48
CA SER A 2 -43.72 21.44 2.29
C SER A 2 -42.86 21.41 3.55
N TYR A 3 -42.79 20.26 4.21
CA TYR A 3 -41.83 20.03 5.29
C TYR A 3 -40.44 19.91 4.67
N GLU A 4 -39.66 20.96 4.77
CA GLU A 4 -38.28 20.99 4.29
C GLU A 4 -37.40 20.30 5.34
N ASN A 5 -36.88 19.12 4.99
CA ASN A 5 -36.10 18.29 5.90
C ASN A 5 -34.71 18.94 6.11
N PRO A 6 -34.38 19.43 7.31
CA PRO A 6 -33.11 20.11 7.58
C PRO A 6 -31.88 19.20 7.43
N TYR A 7 -32.09 17.88 7.33
CA TYR A 7 -31.05 16.86 7.16
C TYR A 7 -31.00 16.28 5.73
N GLN A 8 -31.70 16.87 4.77
CA GLN A 8 -31.58 16.43 3.38
C GLN A 8 -30.17 16.72 2.87
N ALA A 9 -29.45 15.67 2.46
CA ALA A 9 -28.11 15.81 1.93
C ALA A 9 -28.11 16.71 0.68
N PRO A 10 -27.06 17.51 0.46
CA PRO A 10 -26.93 18.31 -0.76
C PRO A 10 -27.06 17.42 -2.00
N GLN A 11 -27.90 17.82 -2.96
CA GLN A 11 -28.10 17.05 -4.20
C GLN A 11 -26.80 16.87 -5.00
N SER A 12 -25.83 17.78 -4.84
CA SER A 12 -24.49 17.69 -5.43
C SER A 12 -23.73 16.46 -4.98
N ASP A 13 -23.82 16.10 -3.70
CA ASP A 13 -23.02 15.03 -3.11
C ASP A 13 -23.56 13.67 -3.54
N ALA A 14 -24.88 13.55 -3.65
CA ALA A 14 -25.54 12.35 -4.18
C ALA A 14 -25.21 12.10 -5.66
N ALA A 15 -25.13 13.16 -6.47
CA ALA A 15 -24.76 13.04 -7.88
C ALA A 15 -23.30 12.57 -8.05
N ILE A 16 -22.38 13.13 -7.27
CA ILE A 16 -20.95 12.74 -7.27
C ILE A 16 -20.79 11.29 -6.83
N GLN A 17 -21.51 10.86 -5.78
CA GLN A 17 -21.48 9.47 -5.31
C GLN A 17 -22.04 8.49 -6.33
N ALA A 18 -23.10 8.85 -7.04
CA ALA A 18 -23.66 8.04 -8.12
C ALA A 18 -22.65 7.86 -9.27
N GLU A 19 -21.94 8.93 -9.66
CA GLU A 19 -20.90 8.86 -10.67
C GLU A 19 -19.76 7.91 -10.26
N PHE A 20 -19.35 7.93 -8.99
CA PHE A 20 -18.36 6.98 -8.48
C PHE A 20 -18.86 5.54 -8.43
N ALA A 21 -20.13 5.32 -8.06
CA ALA A 21 -20.74 3.98 -8.09
C ALA A 21 -20.76 3.41 -9.52
N ASP A 22 -21.20 4.22 -10.49
CA ASP A 22 -21.23 3.84 -11.91
C ASP A 22 -19.81 3.64 -12.46
N GLY A 23 -18.87 4.47 -12.01
CA GLY A 23 -17.43 4.33 -12.25
C GLY A 23 -16.79 3.10 -11.60
N GLY A 24 -17.52 2.40 -10.73
CA GLY A 24 -17.08 1.16 -10.11
C GLY A 24 -16.17 1.35 -8.90
N LEU A 25 -16.39 2.40 -8.10
CA LEU A 25 -15.64 2.76 -6.90
C LEU A 25 -16.57 2.89 -5.69
N TRP A 26 -16.20 2.26 -4.58
CA TRP A 26 -16.98 2.28 -3.34
C TRP A 26 -16.10 2.31 -2.10
N GLN A 27 -16.68 2.73 -0.99
CA GLN A 27 -16.09 2.62 0.33
C GLN A 27 -16.64 1.41 1.08
N SER A 28 -15.75 0.65 1.71
CA SER A 28 -16.07 -0.36 2.73
C SER A 28 -15.25 -0.09 3.99
N GLY A 29 -15.78 0.75 4.88
CA GLY A 29 -15.09 1.20 6.09
C GLY A 29 -13.79 1.96 5.78
N LYS A 30 -12.64 1.34 6.06
CA LYS A 30 -11.30 1.91 5.77
C LYS A 30 -10.68 1.37 4.47
N LEU A 31 -11.47 0.67 3.67
CA LEU A 31 -11.06 0.07 2.41
C LEU A 31 -11.75 0.75 1.25
N LEU A 32 -11.01 0.96 0.17
CA LEU A 32 -11.54 1.28 -1.14
C LEU A 32 -11.85 -0.04 -1.86
N VAL A 33 -13.08 -0.22 -2.28
CA VAL A 33 -13.50 -1.32 -3.16
C VAL A 33 -13.58 -0.76 -4.57
N MET A 34 -12.94 -1.39 -5.53
CA MET A 34 -13.04 -0.98 -6.93
C MET A 34 -13.16 -2.18 -7.87
N ARG A 35 -13.81 -1.99 -9.01
CA ARG A 35 -13.67 -2.94 -10.13
C ARG A 35 -12.22 -2.95 -10.61
N LYS A 36 -11.71 -4.10 -11.04
CA LYS A 36 -10.31 -4.24 -11.49
C LYS A 36 -9.90 -3.23 -12.58
N ASP A 37 -10.82 -2.96 -13.49
CA ASP A 37 -10.58 -2.10 -14.66
C ASP A 37 -11.17 -0.70 -14.50
N ALA A 38 -11.70 -0.36 -13.31
CA ALA A 38 -12.25 0.96 -13.05
C ALA A 38 -11.12 2.01 -13.08
N PRO A 39 -11.23 3.06 -13.91
CA PRO A 39 -10.30 4.16 -13.86
C PRO A 39 -10.51 4.94 -12.55
N LEU A 40 -9.42 5.18 -11.83
CA LEU A 40 -9.47 6.07 -10.67
C LEU A 40 -9.59 7.54 -11.15
N PRO A 41 -10.31 8.41 -10.43
CA PRO A 41 -10.40 9.82 -10.76
C PRO A 41 -9.02 10.50 -10.73
N ALA A 42 -8.91 11.67 -11.37
CA ALA A 42 -7.68 12.49 -11.40
C ALA A 42 -7.44 13.21 -10.05
N ARG A 43 -7.42 12.44 -8.96
CA ARG A 43 -7.25 12.91 -7.59
C ARG A 43 -6.28 12.02 -6.84
N CYS A 44 -5.63 12.60 -5.84
CA CYS A 44 -4.70 11.89 -4.98
C CYS A 44 -5.46 10.93 -4.06
N VAL A 45 -5.17 9.63 -4.14
CA VAL A 45 -5.82 8.62 -3.27
C VAL A 45 -5.49 8.77 -1.78
N LYS A 46 -4.58 9.68 -1.41
CA LYS A 46 -4.16 9.92 -0.01
C LYS A 46 -4.69 11.22 0.57
N SER A 47 -4.58 12.30 -0.19
CA SER A 47 -4.91 13.67 0.25
C SER A 47 -6.06 14.30 -0.53
N ASN A 48 -6.70 13.53 -1.42
CA ASN A 48 -7.85 13.92 -2.23
C ASN A 48 -7.72 15.17 -3.14
N VAL A 49 -6.56 15.83 -3.13
CA VAL A 49 -6.25 16.94 -4.03
C VAL A 49 -6.19 16.49 -5.50
N PRO A 50 -6.65 17.32 -6.45
CA PRO A 50 -6.54 17.05 -7.88
C PRO A 50 -5.10 16.77 -8.29
N THR A 51 -4.90 15.74 -9.12
CA THR A 51 -3.58 15.38 -9.64
C THR A 51 -3.69 14.61 -10.94
N GLU A 52 -2.87 15.00 -11.91
CA GLU A 52 -2.74 14.30 -13.19
C GLU A 52 -1.72 13.15 -13.11
N ARG A 53 -0.81 13.21 -12.13
CA ARG A 53 0.30 12.28 -12.02
C ARG A 53 -0.18 10.92 -11.52
N ARG A 54 0.00 9.90 -12.36
CA ARG A 54 -0.39 8.51 -12.07
C ARG A 54 0.80 7.66 -11.67
N LEU A 55 0.58 6.76 -10.72
CA LEU A 55 1.51 5.74 -10.31
C LEU A 55 0.95 4.35 -10.61
N LYS A 56 1.59 3.62 -11.52
CA LYS A 56 1.24 2.23 -11.83
C LYS A 56 1.60 1.32 -10.66
N ARG A 57 0.66 0.48 -10.22
CA ARG A 57 0.84 -0.51 -9.17
C ARG A 57 0.32 -1.86 -9.59
N ASN A 58 1.22 -2.84 -9.56
CA ASN A 58 0.88 -4.25 -9.73
C ASN A 58 0.64 -4.83 -8.34
N LEU A 59 -0.60 -5.14 -8.04
CA LEU A 59 -1.03 -5.72 -6.79
C LEU A 59 -1.17 -7.22 -6.95
N ILE A 60 -0.65 -7.97 -5.97
CA ILE A 60 -0.70 -9.42 -5.93
C ILE A 60 -1.32 -9.80 -4.59
N TRP A 61 -2.24 -10.76 -4.64
CA TRP A 61 -2.89 -11.31 -3.46
C TRP A 61 -2.95 -12.83 -3.59
N HIS A 62 -2.71 -13.52 -2.46
CA HIS A 62 -2.84 -14.96 -2.35
C HIS A 62 -3.94 -15.28 -1.35
N HIS A 63 -4.70 -16.34 -1.61
CA HIS A 63 -5.70 -16.81 -0.67
C HIS A 63 -5.02 -17.31 0.63
N PRO A 64 -5.49 -16.93 1.84
CA PRO A 64 -4.85 -17.32 3.10
C PRO A 64 -4.69 -18.84 3.27
N ALA A 65 -5.61 -19.63 2.72
CA ALA A 65 -5.51 -21.10 2.73
C ALA A 65 -4.23 -21.65 2.08
N VAL A 66 -3.58 -20.90 1.17
CA VAL A 66 -2.32 -21.30 0.55
C VAL A 66 -1.22 -21.48 1.60
N TYR A 67 -1.25 -20.71 2.70
CA TYR A 67 -0.26 -20.86 3.78
C TYR A 67 -0.34 -22.21 4.50
N LEU A 68 -1.46 -22.94 4.43
CA LEU A 68 -1.55 -24.29 5.00
C LEU A 68 -0.61 -25.27 4.27
N ALA A 69 -0.36 -25.05 2.98
CA ALA A 69 0.57 -25.88 2.22
C ALA A 69 2.02 -25.75 2.69
N LEU A 70 2.36 -24.66 3.39
CA LEU A 70 3.69 -24.47 3.98
C LEU A 70 3.99 -25.53 5.04
N LEU A 71 2.97 -26.01 5.75
CA LEU A 71 3.10 -27.07 6.75
C LEU A 71 3.43 -28.44 6.12
N ALA A 72 2.99 -28.64 4.87
CA ALA A 72 3.26 -29.87 4.13
C ALA A 72 4.64 -29.82 3.45
N ASN A 73 4.88 -28.81 2.62
CA ASN A 73 6.16 -28.63 1.93
C ASN A 73 6.30 -27.22 1.34
N LEU A 74 7.50 -26.63 1.42
CA LEU A 74 7.81 -25.33 0.83
C LEU A 74 7.63 -25.29 -0.70
N ILE A 75 7.95 -26.37 -1.40
CA ILE A 75 7.79 -26.48 -2.86
C ILE A 75 6.30 -26.48 -3.23
N ILE A 76 5.48 -27.25 -2.51
CA ILE A 76 4.02 -27.30 -2.73
C ILE A 76 3.41 -25.92 -2.48
N TYR A 77 3.82 -25.25 -1.41
CA TYR A 77 3.42 -23.87 -1.14
C TYR A 77 3.78 -22.94 -2.30
N ALA A 78 5.01 -23.00 -2.81
CA ALA A 78 5.45 -22.14 -3.91
C ALA A 78 4.61 -22.36 -5.17
N ILE A 79 4.32 -23.61 -5.53
CA ILE A 79 3.47 -23.95 -6.68
C ILE A 79 2.06 -23.39 -6.49
N LEU A 80 1.43 -23.65 -5.34
CA LEU A 80 0.09 -23.16 -5.05
C LEU A 80 0.01 -21.63 -5.01
N ALA A 81 1.02 -20.98 -4.43
CA ALA A 81 1.10 -19.52 -4.40
C ALA A 81 1.18 -18.94 -5.82
N LEU A 82 1.97 -19.54 -6.72
CA LEU A 82 2.09 -19.10 -8.11
C LEU A 82 0.83 -19.35 -8.94
N CYS A 83 0.13 -20.46 -8.71
CA CYS A 83 -1.10 -20.82 -9.43
C CYS A 83 -2.33 -20.04 -8.94
N LEU A 84 -2.46 -19.83 -7.62
CA LEU A 84 -3.65 -19.23 -7.01
C LEU A 84 -3.55 -17.72 -6.78
N GLN A 85 -2.40 -17.11 -7.12
CA GLN A 85 -2.27 -15.66 -7.02
C GLN A 85 -3.26 -14.94 -7.92
N LYS A 86 -3.94 -13.95 -7.35
CA LYS A 86 -4.74 -12.99 -8.10
C LYS A 86 -3.93 -11.72 -8.25
N LYS A 87 -3.91 -11.17 -9.48
CA LYS A 87 -3.18 -9.95 -9.81
C LYS A 87 -4.15 -8.87 -10.26
N ALA A 88 -3.85 -7.62 -9.94
CA ALA A 88 -4.56 -6.45 -10.43
C ALA A 88 -3.57 -5.32 -10.70
N THR A 89 -3.68 -4.67 -11.86
CA THR A 89 -2.82 -3.54 -12.23
C THR A 89 -3.65 -2.26 -12.19
N ILE A 90 -3.33 -1.35 -11.28
CA ILE A 90 -4.08 -0.11 -11.09
C ILE A 90 -3.19 1.13 -11.27
N HIS A 91 -3.80 2.24 -11.66
CA HIS A 91 -3.14 3.53 -11.85
C HIS A 91 -3.67 4.54 -10.84
N ILE A 92 -2.98 4.66 -9.70
CA ILE A 92 -3.41 5.56 -8.63
C ILE A 92 -2.92 6.99 -8.90
N GLY A 93 -3.81 7.97 -8.72
CA GLY A 93 -3.41 9.38 -8.67
C GLY A 93 -2.69 9.67 -7.36
N LEU A 94 -1.60 10.42 -7.41
CA LEU A 94 -0.84 10.78 -6.23
C LEU A 94 -0.27 12.19 -6.34
N SER A 95 -0.46 13.02 -5.31
CA SER A 95 0.09 14.37 -5.28
C SER A 95 1.61 14.37 -5.13
N ASP A 96 2.25 15.47 -5.53
CA ASP A 96 3.70 15.58 -5.48
C ASP A 96 4.26 15.47 -4.06
N GLU A 97 3.55 15.98 -3.06
CA GLU A 97 3.94 15.82 -1.66
C GLU A 97 4.09 14.34 -1.27
N TRP A 98 3.15 13.50 -1.69
CA TRP A 98 3.19 12.08 -1.40
C TRP A 98 4.25 11.36 -2.24
N PHE A 99 4.49 11.79 -3.48
CA PHE A 99 5.65 11.33 -4.25
C PHE A 99 6.97 11.64 -3.54
N TRP A 100 7.13 12.85 -3.00
CA TRP A 100 8.29 13.26 -2.23
C TRP A 100 8.44 12.45 -0.93
N LYS A 101 7.36 12.24 -0.18
CA LYS A 101 7.37 11.36 1.01
C LYS A 101 7.84 9.96 0.68
N ARG A 102 7.32 9.37 -0.41
CA ARG A 102 7.76 8.05 -0.88
C ARG A 102 9.21 8.04 -1.31
N ARG A 103 9.66 9.06 -2.06
CA ARG A 103 11.05 9.16 -2.51
C ARG A 103 12.01 9.29 -1.33
N ARG A 104 11.66 10.12 -0.34
CA ARG A 104 12.42 10.25 0.91
C ARG A 104 12.49 8.92 1.67
N ALA A 105 11.39 8.18 1.79
CA ALA A 105 11.39 6.86 2.41
C ALA A 105 12.31 5.87 1.69
N ILE A 106 12.31 5.87 0.35
CA ILE A 106 13.22 5.05 -0.45
C ILE A 106 14.67 5.48 -0.24
N LEU A 107 14.95 6.79 -0.25
CA LEU A 107 16.30 7.32 -0.03
C LEU A 107 16.84 6.99 1.36
N ILE A 108 16.01 7.10 2.41
CA ILE A 108 16.38 6.71 3.77
C ILE A 108 16.63 5.20 3.83
N GLY A 109 15.80 4.38 3.18
CA GLY A 109 16.01 2.94 3.06
C GLY A 109 17.35 2.60 2.41
N TRP A 110 17.66 3.17 1.25
CA TRP A 110 18.96 2.98 0.61
C TRP A 110 20.13 3.51 1.44
N GLY A 111 19.97 4.69 2.04
CA GLY A 111 20.97 5.28 2.92
C GLY A 111 21.29 4.38 4.12
N SER A 112 20.27 3.74 4.71
CA SER A 112 20.46 2.79 5.81
C SER A 112 21.24 1.54 5.37
N VAL A 113 21.01 1.04 4.15
CA VAL A 113 21.73 -0.10 3.59
C VAL A 113 23.21 0.24 3.40
N PHE A 114 23.50 1.37 2.75
CA PHE A 114 24.89 1.80 2.55
C PHE A 114 25.61 2.10 3.85
N LEU A 115 24.92 2.72 4.81
CA LEU A 115 25.47 2.98 6.14
C LEU A 115 25.81 1.65 6.85
N SER A 116 24.90 0.68 6.86
CA SER A 116 25.17 -0.63 7.44
C SER A 116 26.36 -1.32 6.78
N ILE A 117 26.46 -1.29 5.45
CA ILE A 117 27.62 -1.85 4.72
C ILE A 117 28.92 -1.15 5.18
N GLY A 118 28.91 0.18 5.33
CA GLY A 118 30.07 0.93 5.85
C GLY A 118 30.45 0.56 7.28
N LEU A 119 29.47 0.32 8.16
CA LEU A 119 29.76 -0.17 9.52
C LEU A 119 30.35 -1.58 9.49
N PHE A 120 29.85 -2.46 8.61
CA PHE A 120 30.38 -3.82 8.44
C PHE A 120 31.84 -3.80 7.98
N THR A 121 32.21 -2.95 7.01
CA THR A 121 33.59 -2.87 6.51
C THR A 121 34.55 -2.29 7.55
N VAL A 122 34.14 -1.24 8.28
CA VAL A 122 34.96 -0.66 9.35
C VAL A 122 35.21 -1.67 10.46
N ALA A 123 34.19 -2.39 10.89
CA ALA A 123 34.34 -3.41 11.92
C ALA A 123 35.22 -4.58 11.44
N ALA A 124 35.14 -4.99 10.18
CA ALA A 124 35.94 -6.08 9.63
C ALA A 124 37.44 -5.75 9.48
N ILE A 125 37.79 -4.48 9.26
CA ILE A 125 39.17 -4.05 9.01
C ILE A 125 39.84 -3.48 10.27
N GLY A 126 39.07 -2.82 11.14
CA GLY A 126 39.61 -1.97 12.19
C GLY A 126 39.52 -2.50 13.63
N LEU A 127 38.90 -3.66 13.86
CA LEU A 127 38.74 -4.20 15.21
C LEU A 127 39.37 -5.58 15.31
N ASP A 128 40.32 -5.71 16.25
CA ASP A 128 40.72 -7.01 16.78
C ASP A 128 39.49 -7.73 17.34
N SER A 129 39.54 -9.06 17.44
CA SER A 129 38.44 -9.95 17.87
C SER A 129 38.06 -9.80 19.37
N ASN A 130 38.09 -8.59 19.90
CA ASN A 130 37.58 -8.20 21.20
C ASN A 130 36.04 -8.12 21.19
N ASN A 131 35.45 -8.11 22.39
CA ASN A 131 34.00 -8.04 22.62
C ASN A 131 33.27 -6.88 21.91
N GLY A 132 33.99 -5.81 21.49
CA GLY A 132 33.43 -4.69 20.74
C GLY A 132 33.03 -5.03 19.29
N PHE A 133 33.72 -5.99 18.65
CA PHE A 133 33.42 -6.40 17.28
C PHE A 133 32.01 -7.01 17.15
N GLY A 134 31.67 -7.92 18.06
CA GLY A 134 30.35 -8.58 18.07
C GLY A 134 29.20 -7.61 18.29
N TRP A 135 29.36 -6.63 19.19
CA TRP A 135 28.34 -5.61 19.43
C TRP A 135 28.14 -4.68 18.23
N LEU A 136 29.21 -4.28 17.55
CA LEU A 136 29.13 -3.46 16.33
C LEU A 136 28.44 -4.19 15.17
N MET A 137 28.74 -5.48 14.98
CA MET A 137 28.04 -6.32 13.99
C MET A 137 26.54 -6.39 14.27
N LEU A 138 26.16 -6.60 15.53
CA LEU A 138 24.77 -6.68 15.95
C LEU A 138 24.04 -5.34 15.74
N LEU A 139 24.66 -4.22 16.09
CA LEU A 139 24.11 -2.89 15.84
C LEU A 139 23.93 -2.61 14.34
N ALA A 140 24.92 -2.95 13.51
CA ALA A 140 24.84 -2.78 12.05
C ALA A 140 23.70 -3.61 11.44
N ALA A 141 23.51 -4.85 11.92
CA ALA A 141 22.43 -5.74 11.51
C ALA A 141 21.05 -5.20 11.93
N ILE A 142 20.90 -4.70 13.16
CA ILE A 142 19.64 -4.08 13.62
C ILE A 142 19.32 -2.84 12.79
N TRP A 143 20.31 -1.98 12.56
CA TRP A 143 20.12 -0.76 11.77
C TRP A 143 19.71 -1.08 10.32
N PHE A 144 20.34 -2.10 9.74
CA PHE A 144 20.01 -2.62 8.40
C PHE A 144 18.56 -3.09 8.33
N LEU A 145 18.15 -3.94 9.28
CA LEU A 145 16.79 -4.46 9.35
C LEU A 145 15.76 -3.35 9.56
N ALA A 146 16.01 -2.43 10.49
CA ALA A 146 15.13 -1.30 10.77
C ALA A 146 14.95 -0.41 9.54
N GLY A 147 16.04 -0.12 8.83
CA GLY A 147 16.04 0.68 7.62
C GLY A 147 15.30 0.03 6.45
N ILE A 148 15.48 -1.28 6.22
CA ILE A 148 14.72 -2.04 5.23
C ILE A 148 13.24 -2.07 5.58
N ILE A 149 12.89 -2.39 6.82
CA ILE A 149 11.49 -2.46 7.27
C ILE A 149 10.81 -1.09 7.08
N TYR A 150 11.47 -0.01 7.50
CA TYR A 150 10.97 1.35 7.31
C TYR A 150 10.81 1.68 5.82
N GLY A 151 11.84 1.43 4.99
CA GLY A 151 11.79 1.68 3.56
C GLY A 151 10.66 0.91 2.85
N LEU A 152 10.49 -0.37 3.18
CA LEU A 152 9.45 -1.23 2.59
C LEU A 152 8.04 -0.82 3.02
N THR A 153 7.85 -0.41 4.28
CA THR A 153 6.54 -0.02 4.79
C THR A 153 6.16 1.40 4.39
N ALA A 154 7.05 2.38 4.56
CA ALA A 154 6.78 3.78 4.28
C ALA A 154 6.73 4.11 2.78
N SER A 155 7.41 3.32 1.92
CA SER A 155 7.29 3.48 0.46
C SER A 155 6.03 2.84 -0.15
N ARG A 156 5.31 2.02 0.64
CA ARG A 156 4.11 1.32 0.22
C ARG A 156 2.88 2.22 0.37
N MET A 157 2.45 2.81 -0.75
CA MET A 157 1.33 3.76 -0.74
C MET A 157 -0.01 3.09 -0.47
N VAL A 158 -0.30 2.00 -1.17
CA VAL A 158 -1.56 1.26 -1.09
C VAL A 158 -1.27 -0.24 -1.07
N VAL A 159 -2.15 -1.01 -0.44
CA VAL A 159 -2.02 -2.46 -0.25
C VAL A 159 -3.32 -3.14 -0.63
N ALA A 160 -3.26 -4.19 -1.47
CA ALA A 160 -4.40 -5.06 -1.69
C ALA A 160 -4.63 -5.94 -0.46
N THR A 161 -5.84 -5.88 0.09
CA THR A 161 -6.27 -6.73 1.21
C THR A 161 -6.98 -7.99 0.69
N ARG A 162 -7.70 -7.86 -0.43
CA ARG A 162 -8.40 -8.94 -1.12
C ARG A 162 -8.47 -8.61 -2.61
N ILE A 163 -8.37 -9.63 -3.46
CA ILE A 163 -8.57 -9.52 -4.90
C ILE A 163 -9.44 -10.70 -5.33
N ASP A 164 -10.65 -10.39 -5.78
CA ASP A 164 -11.55 -11.37 -6.39
C ASP A 164 -11.45 -11.30 -7.91
N ASP A 165 -12.32 -11.98 -8.66
CA ASP A 165 -12.28 -11.92 -10.12
C ASP A 165 -12.71 -10.55 -10.67
N ARG A 166 -13.66 -9.88 -10.01
CA ARG A 166 -14.23 -8.60 -10.45
C ARG A 166 -13.73 -7.39 -9.65
N TYR A 167 -13.46 -7.56 -8.36
CA TYR A 167 -13.23 -6.45 -7.42
C TYR A 167 -11.87 -6.55 -6.71
N VAL A 168 -11.38 -5.41 -6.25
CA VAL A 168 -10.13 -5.23 -5.52
C VAL A 168 -10.41 -4.38 -4.28
N TRP A 169 -9.96 -4.84 -3.12
CA TRP A 169 -10.03 -4.12 -1.86
C TRP A 169 -8.66 -3.54 -1.51
N LEU A 170 -8.58 -2.21 -1.43
CA LEU A 170 -7.37 -1.46 -1.20
C LEU A 170 -7.37 -0.83 0.19
N LYS A 171 -6.29 -1.05 0.93
CA LYS A 171 -5.98 -0.41 2.20
C LYS A 171 -4.95 0.70 1.99
N GLY A 172 -5.04 1.73 2.83
CA GLY A 172 -4.13 2.88 2.80
C GLY A 172 -4.64 4.04 1.96
N VAL A 173 -5.90 4.05 1.57
CA VAL A 173 -6.54 5.22 0.94
C VAL A 173 -6.86 6.26 2.02
N GLY A 174 -6.77 7.54 1.68
CA GLY A 174 -7.05 8.67 2.56
C GLY A 174 -8.53 8.73 2.95
N ARG A 175 -8.82 9.24 4.15
CA ARG A 175 -10.20 9.33 4.65
C ARG A 175 -11.05 10.30 3.83
N GLU A 176 -10.47 11.42 3.41
CA GLU A 176 -11.14 12.42 2.57
C GLU A 176 -11.59 11.83 1.24
N PHE A 177 -10.70 11.08 0.57
CA PHE A 177 -11.04 10.40 -0.68
C PHE A 177 -12.11 9.32 -0.46
N LEU A 178 -12.04 8.56 0.63
CA LEU A 178 -13.04 7.52 0.92
C LEU A 178 -14.41 8.12 1.22
N ALA A 179 -14.47 9.28 1.89
CA ALA A 179 -15.72 9.93 2.29
C ALA A 179 -16.57 10.42 1.10
N GLU A 180 -15.95 10.67 -0.06
CA GLU A 180 -16.65 11.02 -1.29
C GLU A 180 -17.28 9.81 -2.00
N LEU A 181 -16.88 8.59 -1.62
CA LEU A 181 -17.34 7.39 -2.30
C LEU A 181 -18.64 6.86 -1.70
N PRO A 182 -19.52 6.30 -2.53
CA PRO A 182 -20.70 5.59 -2.06
C PRO A 182 -20.30 4.36 -1.24
N TYR A 183 -21.17 3.97 -0.30
CA TYR A 183 -20.99 2.72 0.42
C TYR A 183 -21.10 1.52 -0.51
N TRP A 184 -20.25 0.52 -0.27
CA TRP A 184 -20.27 -0.73 -1.00
C TRP A 184 -21.60 -1.46 -0.79
N PRO A 185 -22.39 -1.71 -1.86
CA PRO A 185 -23.65 -2.45 -1.78
C PRO A 185 -23.31 -3.93 -1.57
N ASN A 186 -23.51 -4.43 -0.36
CA ASN A 186 -23.41 -5.87 -0.06
C ASN A 186 -24.71 -6.56 -0.44
#